data_AF-A0A942H5G4-F1
#
_entry.id   AF-A0A942H5G4-F1
#
_cell.length_a   1.000
_cell.length_b   1.000
_cell.length_c   1.000
_cell.angle_alpha   90.00
_cell.angle_beta   90.00
_cell.angle_gamma   90.00
#
_symmetry.space_group_name_H-M   'P 1'
#
loop_
_entity.id
_entity.type
_entity.pdbx_description
1 polymer ?
#
loop_
_entity_poly.entity_id
_entity_poly.type
_entity_poly.pdbx_seq_one_letter_code
_entity_poly.pdbx_strand_id
1 'polypeptide(L)'
;MFATNTRTNHSIFIPFDTGSPRDGVMQHISRLGSLARLDFERCTVAGEIIFAVEADAVPVSQPDEEARIGTLAYALRKLEPAEDAAEFLRCLNAICEGGDARCRQTTASHYYHEISERGTSVVLKEMGWLAMQLASLNAVAECLKDDEFWPEAEPKAATGGEQPKESIAAFIAEEIVSLARMTRGRRKSACFLHDEYGDWLGELEANGASVEELDDAFAQVESLQQYDEGGAVIVMSSHERTVACGRLDPEYAAEDLPEHAQYLVPELRRLYASGKSLEELWDDLQCQLEVLFPTSGKTETGKPFYSHANRSWQQFVRQVLEAILNDCQQDFHLTALRTNPSYRQFHKTIRTAQDARMISETMKRAYEARQAGTLPLKHFTALKTAAELQRARLGVQQLSAKAFRLVQEIQSASPARLRYFSWAFYGTNQPAHVIHNLPAQEQARVWATLKTRKEIVTQKVVRQAI
;
A
#
# COMPACT_ATOMS: atom_id res chain seq x y z
N MET A 1 10.89 29.26 -2.22
CA MET A 1 10.52 28.00 -2.88
C MET A 1 10.11 27.03 -1.79
N PHE A 2 8.82 26.88 -1.53
CA PHE A 2 8.32 25.84 -0.64
C PHE A 2 7.65 24.82 -1.55
N ALA A 3 8.41 23.76 -1.87
CA ALA A 3 7.82 22.57 -2.46
C ALA A 3 6.81 22.04 -1.44
N THR A 4 5.55 22.04 -1.83
CA THR A 4 4.51 21.25 -1.17
C THR A 4 4.88 19.78 -1.38
N ASN A 5 5.79 19.26 -0.55
CA ASN A 5 6.11 17.84 -0.51
C ASN A 5 4.90 17.12 0.11
N THR A 6 3.89 16.86 -0.70
CA THR A 6 3.07 15.65 -0.52
C THR A 6 4.04 14.48 -0.61
N ARG A 7 4.50 13.99 0.55
CA ARG A 7 5.37 12.82 0.63
C ARG A 7 4.52 11.60 0.33
N THR A 8 4.96 10.82 -0.64
CA THR A 8 4.28 9.66 -1.18
C THR A 8 4.71 8.43 -0.39
N ASN A 9 3.90 7.36 -0.37
CA ASN A 9 4.25 6.12 0.33
C ASN A 9 5.60 5.56 -0.18
N HIS A 10 5.88 5.70 -1.46
CA HIS A 10 7.18 5.38 -2.04
C HIS A 10 8.33 6.14 -1.37
N SER A 11 8.18 7.45 -1.15
CA SER A 11 9.21 8.28 -0.50
C SER A 11 9.44 7.95 0.99
N ILE A 12 8.51 7.24 1.62
CA ILE A 12 8.60 6.80 3.01
C ILE A 12 9.25 5.42 3.08
N PHE A 13 8.78 4.46 2.28
CA PHE A 13 9.15 3.05 2.44
C PHE A 13 10.29 2.56 1.52
N ILE A 14 10.63 3.27 0.45
CA ILE A 14 11.75 2.90 -0.42
C ILE A 14 12.98 3.75 -0.07
N PRO A 15 14.08 3.13 0.42
CA PRO A 15 15.31 3.83 0.70
C PRO A 15 15.91 4.44 -0.58
N PHE A 16 16.37 5.68 -0.49
CA PHE A 16 17.10 6.31 -1.58
C PHE A 16 18.41 5.55 -1.85
N ASP A 17 18.70 5.22 -3.11
CA ASP A 17 19.95 4.58 -3.47
C ASP A 17 21.12 5.56 -3.33
N THR A 18 21.92 5.37 -2.28
CA THR A 18 23.13 6.16 -2.02
C THR A 18 24.38 5.52 -2.61
N GLY A 19 24.26 4.37 -3.30
CA GLY A 19 25.38 3.57 -3.78
C GLY A 19 26.15 2.83 -2.68
N SER A 20 25.77 2.98 -1.41
CA SER A 20 26.36 2.28 -0.25
C SER A 20 25.31 1.38 0.41
N PRO A 21 25.45 0.04 0.37
CA PRO A 21 24.49 -0.89 0.96
C PRO A 21 24.30 -0.74 2.47
N ARG A 22 25.26 -0.13 3.17
CA ARG A 22 25.22 0.05 4.63
C ARG A 22 24.63 1.37 5.09
N ASP A 23 24.73 2.42 4.26
CA ASP A 23 24.38 3.78 4.67
C ASP A 23 23.03 4.25 4.13
N GLY A 24 22.48 3.59 3.11
CA GLY A 24 21.23 3.98 2.46
C GLY A 24 20.04 4.09 3.41
N VAL A 25 19.81 3.05 4.23
CA VAL A 25 18.65 3.01 5.15
C VAL A 25 18.77 4.03 6.30
N MET A 26 19.96 4.16 6.89
CA MET A 26 20.16 5.10 8.01
C MET A 26 20.08 6.55 7.56
N GLN A 27 20.63 6.87 6.38
CA GLN A 27 20.48 8.20 5.80
C GLN A 27 19.03 8.48 5.40
N HIS A 28 18.31 7.48 4.89
CA HIS A 28 16.89 7.59 4.57
C HIS A 28 16.06 7.93 5.82
N ILE A 29 16.20 7.16 6.90
CA ILE A 29 15.52 7.39 8.18
C ILE A 29 15.84 8.79 8.74
N SER A 30 17.09 9.26 8.60
CA SER A 30 17.51 10.58 9.09
C SER A 30 16.79 11.76 8.40
N ARG A 31 16.28 11.55 7.18
CA ARG A 31 15.56 12.54 6.37
C ARG A 31 14.04 12.47 6.56
N LEU A 32 13.53 11.39 7.13
CA LEU A 32 12.12 11.25 7.48
C LEU A 32 11.78 12.20 8.63
N GLY A 33 10.58 12.80 8.57
CA GLY A 33 10.05 13.57 9.69
C GLY A 33 9.60 12.62 10.81
N SER A 34 9.33 13.15 12.01
CA SER A 34 8.93 12.34 13.17
C SER A 34 7.71 11.45 12.90
N LEU A 35 6.72 11.93 12.16
CA LEU A 35 5.53 11.15 11.79
C LEU A 35 5.85 10.07 10.75
N ALA A 36 6.50 10.43 9.64
CA ALA A 36 6.85 9.47 8.58
C ALA A 36 7.84 8.39 9.05
N ARG A 37 8.67 8.71 10.05
CA ARG A 37 9.54 7.73 10.70
C ARG A 37 8.74 6.72 11.52
N LEU A 38 7.71 7.15 12.23
CA LEU A 38 6.81 6.24 12.95
C LEU A 38 6.09 5.30 11.97
N ASP A 39 5.68 5.81 10.80
CA ASP A 39 5.05 4.98 9.77
C ASP A 39 6.04 3.96 9.18
N PHE A 40 7.28 4.39 8.90
CA PHE A 40 8.36 3.50 8.44
C PHE A 40 8.75 2.43 9.47
N GLU A 41 8.71 2.75 10.77
CA GLU A 41 9.03 1.81 11.84
C GLU A 41 7.88 0.83 12.17
N ARG A 42 6.63 1.22 11.90
CA ARG A 42 5.43 0.41 12.20
C ARG A 42 4.96 -0.47 11.05
N CYS A 43 5.17 -0.02 9.81
CA CYS A 43 4.68 -0.71 8.62
C CYS A 43 5.85 -1.28 7.80
N THR A 44 5.63 -2.45 7.20
CA THR A 44 6.58 -3.14 6.31
C THR A 44 5.99 -3.22 4.89
N VAL A 45 6.86 -3.40 3.89
CA VAL A 45 6.45 -3.53 2.47
C VAL A 45 6.74 -4.93 1.96
N ALA A 46 5.72 -5.55 1.36
CA ALA A 46 5.83 -6.78 0.59
C ALA A 46 5.32 -6.50 -0.83
N GLY A 47 6.23 -6.46 -1.80
CA GLY A 47 5.88 -6.07 -3.16
C GLY A 47 5.30 -4.65 -3.22
N GLU A 48 4.05 -4.53 -3.66
CA GLU A 48 3.31 -3.27 -3.77
C GLU A 48 2.39 -2.99 -2.57
N ILE A 49 2.41 -3.80 -1.52
CA ILE A 49 1.51 -3.67 -0.36
C ILE A 49 2.29 -3.25 0.88
N ILE A 50 1.77 -2.24 1.57
CA ILE A 50 2.22 -1.78 2.87
C ILE A 50 1.33 -2.44 3.91
N PHE A 51 1.93 -3.15 4.86
CA PHE A 51 1.19 -3.84 5.92
C PHE A 51 1.80 -3.54 7.29
N ALA A 52 0.96 -3.52 8.32
CA ALA A 52 1.39 -3.52 9.71
C ALA A 52 1.04 -4.86 10.35
N VAL A 53 1.90 -5.31 11.25
CA VAL A 53 1.63 -6.49 12.08
C VAL A 53 1.07 -5.97 13.40
N GLU A 54 -0.24 -6.11 13.60
CA GLU A 54 -0.88 -5.80 14.88
C GLU A 54 -0.87 -7.04 15.76
N ALA A 55 -0.34 -6.90 16.98
CA ALA A 55 -0.52 -7.89 18.04
C ALA A 55 -1.89 -7.68 18.69
N ASP A 56 -2.65 -8.75 18.90
CA ASP A 56 -3.97 -8.67 19.52
C ASP A 56 -3.93 -7.95 20.87
N ALA A 57 -4.98 -7.15 21.14
CA ALA A 57 -5.08 -6.26 22.30
C ALA A 57 -5.28 -6.98 23.65
N VAL A 58 -5.26 -8.32 23.70
CA VAL A 58 -5.39 -9.08 24.95
C VAL A 58 -4.37 -10.23 24.95
N PRO A 59 -3.28 -10.14 25.74
CA PRO A 59 -2.40 -11.28 25.95
C PRO A 59 -3.17 -12.37 26.71
N VAL A 60 -3.40 -13.52 26.08
CA VAL A 60 -3.82 -14.73 26.79
C VAL A 60 -2.63 -15.20 27.62
N SER A 61 -2.89 -15.65 28.85
CA SER A 61 -1.81 -16.05 29.74
C SER A 61 -1.11 -17.32 29.19
N GLN A 62 0.22 -17.31 29.16
CA GLN A 62 1.05 -18.45 28.73
C GLN A 62 0.62 -19.82 29.32
N PRO A 63 0.17 -19.95 30.58
CA PRO A 63 -0.32 -21.24 31.09
C PRO A 63 -1.62 -21.74 30.43
N ASP A 64 -2.47 -20.85 29.92
CA ASP A 64 -3.68 -21.23 29.19
C ASP A 64 -3.35 -21.74 27.77
N GLU A 65 -2.26 -21.25 27.18
CA GLU A 65 -1.71 -21.79 25.92
C GLU A 65 -1.04 -23.16 26.14
N GLU A 66 -0.30 -23.33 27.23
CA GLU A 66 0.38 -24.58 27.61
C GLU A 66 -0.61 -25.73 27.86
N ALA A 67 -1.82 -25.44 28.34
CA ALA A 67 -2.86 -26.44 28.58
C ALA A 67 -3.54 -26.95 27.29
N ARG A 68 -3.45 -26.22 26.16
CA ARG A 68 -4.31 -26.45 24.98
C ARG A 68 -4.00 -27.74 24.21
N ILE A 69 -2.72 -28.12 24.10
CA ILE A 69 -2.29 -29.37 23.42
C ILE A 69 -2.74 -30.63 24.19
N GLY A 70 -2.95 -30.51 25.50
CA GLY A 70 -3.49 -31.58 26.36
C GLY A 70 -5.02 -31.62 26.46
N THR A 71 -5.76 -30.91 25.60
CA THR A 71 -7.24 -30.87 25.62
C THR A 71 -7.87 -31.85 24.64
N LEU A 72 -9.12 -32.24 24.94
CA LEU A 72 -9.88 -33.20 24.12
C LEU A 72 -10.16 -32.63 22.72
N ALA A 73 -10.42 -31.32 22.63
CA ALA A 73 -10.65 -30.65 21.36
C ALA A 73 -9.42 -30.72 20.43
N TYR A 74 -8.21 -30.66 20.99
CA TYR A 74 -6.99 -30.79 20.20
C TYR A 74 -6.72 -32.26 19.81
N ALA A 75 -6.95 -33.20 20.72
CA ALA A 75 -6.81 -34.63 20.45
C ALA A 75 -7.80 -35.11 19.36
N LEU A 76 -9.05 -34.65 19.40
CA LEU A 76 -10.06 -34.97 18.38
C LEU A 76 -9.67 -34.47 16.99
N ARG A 77 -9.08 -33.26 16.89
CA ARG A 77 -8.57 -32.72 15.62
C ARG A 77 -7.38 -33.50 15.07
N LYS A 78 -6.62 -34.20 15.91
CA LYS A 78 -5.37 -34.87 15.52
C LYS A 78 -5.49 -36.38 15.33
N LEU A 79 -6.39 -37.03 16.05
CA LEU A 79 -6.51 -38.48 16.03
C LEU A 79 -7.67 -38.98 15.18
N GLU A 80 -8.69 -38.15 14.91
CA GLU A 80 -9.94 -38.43 14.17
C GLU A 80 -10.99 -39.27 14.93
N PRO A 81 -10.80 -40.55 15.33
CA PRO A 81 -11.77 -41.25 16.17
C PRO A 81 -11.86 -40.69 17.59
N ALA A 82 -13.09 -40.49 18.05
CA ALA A 82 -13.35 -39.97 19.40
C ALA A 82 -12.87 -40.92 20.51
N GLU A 83 -12.87 -42.23 20.25
CA GLU A 83 -12.40 -43.26 21.20
C GLU A 83 -10.89 -43.16 21.42
N ASP A 84 -10.11 -42.99 20.35
CA ASP A 84 -8.65 -42.85 20.40
C ASP A 84 -8.24 -41.53 21.06
N ALA A 85 -8.97 -40.44 20.81
CA ALA A 85 -8.74 -39.15 21.46
C ALA A 85 -9.02 -39.20 22.97
N ALA A 86 -10.06 -39.94 23.39
CA ALA A 86 -10.38 -40.13 24.80
C ALA A 86 -9.34 -41.02 25.50
N GLU A 87 -8.91 -42.12 24.87
CA GLU A 87 -7.87 -43.01 25.40
C GLU A 87 -6.50 -42.32 25.47
N PHE A 88 -6.17 -41.49 24.47
CA PHE A 88 -4.96 -40.66 24.49
C PHE A 88 -4.93 -39.75 25.72
N LEU A 89 -6.03 -39.05 26.01
CA LEU A 89 -6.10 -38.19 27.19
C LEU A 89 -6.10 -38.96 28.50
N ARG A 90 -6.76 -40.11 28.56
CA ARG A 90 -6.74 -40.98 29.74
C ARG A 90 -5.30 -41.40 30.07
N CYS A 91 -4.55 -41.85 29.06
CA CYS A 91 -3.15 -42.26 29.22
C CYS A 91 -2.24 -41.07 29.52
N LEU A 92 -2.41 -39.93 28.85
CA LEU A 92 -1.64 -38.71 29.09
C LEU A 92 -1.83 -38.19 30.53
N ASN A 93 -3.06 -38.19 31.03
CA ASN A 93 -3.36 -37.77 32.40
C ASN A 93 -2.77 -38.74 33.44
N ALA A 94 -2.76 -40.05 33.16
CA ALA A 94 -2.14 -41.05 34.04
C ALA A 94 -0.61 -40.98 34.04
N ILE A 95 0.02 -40.74 32.87
CA ILE A 95 1.48 -40.58 32.76
C ILE A 95 1.94 -39.29 33.44
N CYS A 96 1.15 -38.22 33.33
CA CYS A 96 1.46 -36.90 33.88
C CYS A 96 0.76 -36.64 35.23
N GLU A 97 0.36 -37.69 35.96
CA GLU A 97 -0.28 -37.56 37.28
C GLU A 97 0.69 -36.86 38.26
N GLY A 98 0.28 -35.71 38.82
CA GLY A 98 1.12 -34.88 39.69
C GLY A 98 2.13 -33.97 38.98
N GLY A 99 2.17 -33.95 37.64
CA GLY A 99 3.04 -33.07 36.84
C GLY A 99 2.45 -31.68 36.58
N ASP A 100 3.32 -30.72 36.27
CA ASP A 100 2.93 -29.35 35.87
C ASP A 100 2.42 -29.28 34.42
N ALA A 101 1.82 -28.15 34.04
CA ALA A 101 1.23 -27.95 32.70
C ALA A 101 2.27 -28.13 31.57
N ARG A 102 3.51 -27.73 31.81
CA ARG A 102 4.63 -27.82 30.88
C ARG A 102 5.11 -29.26 30.65
N CYS A 103 5.14 -30.08 31.72
CA CYS A 103 5.42 -31.52 31.61
C CYS A 103 4.34 -32.21 30.76
N ARG A 104 3.07 -31.88 30.99
CA ARG A 104 1.95 -32.42 30.20
C ARG A 104 2.06 -32.02 28.73
N GLN A 105 2.39 -30.77 28.43
CA GLN A 105 2.57 -30.28 27.06
C GLN A 105 3.72 -31.00 26.33
N THR A 106 4.88 -31.09 26.98
CA THR A 106 6.07 -31.74 26.39
C THR A 106 5.79 -33.21 26.09
N THR A 107 5.13 -33.88 27.03
CA THR A 107 4.72 -35.29 26.90
C THR A 107 3.69 -35.47 25.79
N ALA A 108 2.67 -34.61 25.72
CA ALA A 108 1.66 -34.65 24.67
C ALA A 108 2.27 -34.39 23.28
N SER A 109 3.14 -33.38 23.15
CA SER A 109 3.83 -33.05 21.91
C SER A 109 4.70 -34.20 21.41
N HIS A 110 5.44 -34.85 22.32
CA HIS A 110 6.22 -36.04 21.99
C HIS A 110 5.32 -37.15 21.44
N TYR A 111 4.24 -37.51 22.14
CA TYR A 111 3.38 -38.59 21.68
C TYR A 111 2.61 -38.27 20.39
N TYR A 112 2.20 -37.03 20.15
CA TYR A 112 1.62 -36.65 18.86
C TYR A 112 2.63 -36.81 17.70
N HIS A 113 3.91 -36.49 17.95
CA HIS A 113 4.95 -36.71 16.96
C HIS A 113 5.17 -38.21 16.71
N GLU A 114 5.25 -39.01 17.76
CA GLU A 114 5.39 -40.47 17.66
C GLU A 114 4.20 -41.12 16.93
N ILE A 115 2.97 -40.62 17.16
CA ILE A 115 1.77 -41.09 16.46
C ILE A 115 1.88 -40.81 14.96
N SER A 116 2.42 -39.66 14.57
CA SER A 116 2.59 -39.31 13.15
C SER A 116 3.62 -40.20 12.43
N GLU A 117 4.63 -40.71 13.14
CA GLU A 117 5.68 -41.55 12.55
C GLU A 117 5.38 -43.06 12.63
N ARG A 118 4.75 -43.52 13.71
CA ARG A 118 4.57 -44.96 14.01
C ARG A 118 3.12 -45.43 14.00
N GLY A 119 2.16 -44.51 13.92
CA GLY A 119 0.72 -44.78 13.85
C GLY A 119 0.03 -44.86 15.23
N THR A 120 -1.22 -44.39 15.28
CA THR A 120 -2.03 -44.20 16.50
C THR A 120 -2.14 -45.45 17.37
N SER A 121 -2.44 -46.61 16.77
CA SER A 121 -2.70 -47.84 17.52
C SER A 121 -1.48 -48.43 18.24
N VAL A 122 -0.26 -48.18 17.74
CA VAL A 122 0.98 -48.67 18.35
C VAL A 122 1.35 -47.79 19.54
N VAL A 123 1.31 -46.47 19.34
CA VAL A 123 1.69 -45.49 20.36
C VAL A 123 0.68 -45.46 21.51
N LEU A 124 -0.62 -45.59 21.25
CA LEU A 124 -1.62 -45.67 22.33
C LEU A 124 -1.47 -46.92 23.19
N LYS A 125 -1.07 -48.06 22.62
CA LYS A 125 -0.78 -49.28 23.39
C LYS A 125 0.44 -49.08 24.29
N GLU A 126 1.49 -48.46 23.78
CA GLU A 126 2.69 -48.12 24.56
C GLU A 126 2.36 -47.13 25.69
N MET A 127 1.63 -46.05 25.38
CA MET A 127 1.16 -45.09 26.38
C MET A 127 0.30 -45.77 27.45
N GLY A 128 -0.60 -46.68 27.06
CA GLY A 128 -1.44 -47.45 27.99
C GLY A 128 -0.63 -48.37 28.89
N TRP A 129 0.41 -49.03 28.37
CA TRP A 129 1.32 -49.87 29.15
C TRP A 129 2.16 -49.05 30.13
N LEU A 130 2.69 -47.90 29.69
CA LEU A 130 3.45 -46.98 30.53
C LEU A 130 2.57 -46.40 31.64
N ALA A 131 1.36 -45.96 31.32
CA ALA A 131 0.38 -45.50 32.31
C ALA A 131 0.08 -46.58 33.35
N MET A 132 -0.08 -47.85 32.93
CA MET A 132 -0.35 -48.97 33.84
C MET A 132 0.85 -49.29 34.74
N GLN A 133 2.08 -49.25 34.20
CA GLN A 133 3.30 -49.45 34.99
C GLN A 133 3.50 -48.32 36.02
N LEU A 134 3.29 -47.05 35.63
CA LEU A 134 3.37 -45.91 36.52
C LEU A 134 2.31 -45.96 37.63
N ALA A 135 1.07 -46.33 37.29
CA ALA A 135 0.02 -46.55 38.28
C ALA A 135 0.39 -47.68 39.27
N SER A 136 1.03 -48.76 38.79
CA SER A 136 1.49 -49.87 39.66
C SER A 136 2.64 -49.46 40.59
N LEU A 137 3.50 -48.53 40.17
CA LEU A 137 4.59 -47.99 40.99
C LEU A 137 4.05 -47.02 42.05
N ASN A 138 3.05 -46.21 41.71
CA ASN A 138 2.37 -45.33 42.67
C ASN A 138 1.57 -46.12 43.73
N ALA A 139 1.03 -47.30 43.38
CA ALA A 139 0.34 -48.17 44.34
C ALA A 139 1.27 -48.79 45.41
N VAL A 140 2.58 -48.85 45.17
CA VAL A 140 3.57 -49.36 46.13
C VAL A 140 4.17 -48.23 46.99
N ALA A 141 4.06 -46.96 46.55
CA ALA A 141 4.62 -45.81 47.26
C ALA A 141 3.88 -45.41 48.56
N GLU A 142 2.69 -45.95 48.83
CA GLU A 142 2.01 -45.78 50.14
C GLU A 142 2.50 -46.75 51.23
N CYS A 143 3.40 -47.68 50.92
CA CYS A 143 3.99 -48.60 51.90
C CYS A 143 5.48 -48.75 51.67
N LEU A 144 6.29 -47.92 52.35
CA LEU A 144 7.43 -48.34 53.19
C LEU A 144 8.22 -47.10 53.62
N LYS A 145 8.09 -46.78 54.91
CA LYS A 145 9.09 -46.04 55.68
C LYS A 145 10.21 -47.01 56.06
N ASP A 146 11.38 -46.42 56.23
CA ASP A 146 12.53 -46.90 57.00
C ASP A 146 13.52 -47.86 56.32
N ASP A 147 14.74 -47.32 56.24
CA ASP A 147 16.05 -47.89 56.55
C ASP A 147 16.77 -48.89 55.60
N GLU A 148 18.02 -48.49 55.36
CA GLU A 148 19.25 -49.29 55.27
C GLU A 148 19.67 -50.01 53.95
N PHE A 149 20.86 -49.58 53.50
CA PHE A 149 22.03 -50.42 53.18
C PHE A 149 22.18 -51.03 51.76
N TRP A 150 23.14 -50.47 51.01
CA TRP A 150 23.81 -51.04 49.80
C TRP A 150 24.52 -52.38 50.13
N PRO A 151 24.78 -53.36 49.21
CA PRO A 151 25.56 -53.13 47.97
C PRO A 151 25.39 -54.11 46.76
N GLU A 152 26.02 -53.71 45.64
CA GLU A 152 26.69 -54.44 44.52
C GLU A 152 26.23 -55.86 44.06
N ALA A 153 26.05 -56.00 42.73
CA ALA A 153 26.62 -57.09 41.91
C ALA A 153 26.26 -56.96 40.40
N GLU A 154 27.28 -56.80 39.53
CA GLU A 154 27.24 -57.33 38.14
C GLU A 154 27.39 -58.89 38.19
N PRO A 155 27.45 -59.71 37.11
CA PRO A 155 27.37 -59.50 35.64
C PRO A 155 26.55 -60.60 34.89
N LYS A 156 26.45 -60.53 33.54
CA LYS A 156 26.96 -61.58 32.59
C LYS A 156 26.37 -61.50 31.17
N ALA A 157 27.30 -61.55 30.21
CA ALA A 157 27.11 -61.67 28.77
C ALA A 157 26.86 -63.13 28.31
N ALA A 158 26.24 -63.29 27.14
CA ALA A 158 26.47 -64.38 26.17
C ALA A 158 25.74 -64.08 24.85
N THR A 159 26.45 -63.61 23.80
CA THR A 159 27.01 -64.36 22.65
C THR A 159 26.07 -64.58 21.47
N GLY A 160 26.47 -64.02 20.32
CA GLY A 160 26.69 -64.83 19.11
C GLY A 160 25.79 -64.57 17.91
N GLY A 161 26.40 -64.10 16.81
CA GLY A 161 25.91 -64.37 15.45
C GLY A 161 25.99 -63.20 14.48
N GLU A 162 27.19 -62.86 14.01
CA GLU A 162 27.36 -62.06 12.78
C GLU A 162 26.99 -62.88 11.55
N GLN A 163 26.26 -62.27 10.61
CA GLN A 163 26.55 -62.33 9.17
C GLN A 163 25.93 -61.10 8.43
N PRO A 164 26.54 -60.66 7.32
CA PRO A 164 26.49 -59.28 6.86
C PRO A 164 25.29 -59.01 5.95
N LYS A 165 24.56 -57.92 6.20
CA LYS A 165 23.61 -57.34 5.26
C LYS A 165 24.20 -56.03 4.76
N GLU A 166 24.55 -55.99 3.48
CA GLU A 166 24.81 -54.76 2.74
C GLU A 166 23.63 -53.82 2.99
N SER A 167 23.89 -52.73 3.73
CA SER A 167 22.84 -51.87 4.25
C SER A 167 22.38 -50.92 3.14
N ILE A 168 21.08 -50.93 2.87
CA ILE A 168 20.34 -49.97 2.05
C ILE A 168 20.71 -48.51 2.45
N ALA A 169 21.11 -48.28 3.71
CA ALA A 169 21.58 -46.98 4.18
C ALA A 169 22.86 -46.48 3.48
N ALA A 170 23.74 -47.37 3.01
CA ALA A 170 24.95 -46.98 2.28
C ALA A 170 24.63 -46.50 0.86
N PHE A 171 23.65 -47.14 0.20
CA PHE A 171 23.17 -46.74 -1.13
C PHE A 171 22.39 -45.41 -1.06
N ILE A 172 21.53 -45.25 -0.04
CA ILE A 172 20.80 -44.01 0.22
C ILE A 172 21.76 -42.85 0.53
N ALA A 173 22.83 -43.09 1.30
CA ALA A 173 23.83 -42.06 1.58
C ALA A 173 24.57 -41.61 0.31
N GLU A 174 24.90 -42.53 -0.60
CA GLU A 174 25.55 -42.23 -1.87
C GLU A 174 24.63 -41.48 -2.86
N GLU A 175 23.34 -41.81 -2.85
CA GLU A 175 22.30 -41.15 -3.65
C GLU A 175 22.00 -39.74 -3.12
N ILE A 176 21.95 -39.53 -1.80
CA ILE A 176 21.81 -38.22 -1.16
C ILE A 176 23.00 -37.30 -1.49
N VAL A 177 24.22 -37.83 -1.48
CA VAL A 177 25.43 -37.06 -1.86
C VAL A 177 25.41 -36.68 -3.34
N SER A 178 24.89 -37.55 -4.20
CA SER A 178 24.75 -37.30 -5.64
C SER A 178 23.64 -36.28 -5.94
N LEU A 179 22.49 -36.37 -5.26
CA LEU A 179 21.40 -35.40 -5.31
C LEU A 179 21.81 -34.03 -4.77
N ALA A 180 22.61 -33.97 -3.70
CA ALA A 180 23.15 -32.73 -3.14
C ALA A 180 24.16 -32.05 -4.08
N ARG A 181 24.89 -32.81 -4.91
CA ARG A 181 25.72 -32.25 -5.99
C ARG A 181 24.90 -31.69 -7.15
N MET A 182 23.82 -32.35 -7.55
CA MET A 182 22.99 -31.89 -8.68
C MET A 182 22.13 -30.67 -8.35
N THR A 183 21.73 -30.49 -7.10
CA THR A 183 20.76 -29.46 -6.68
C THR A 183 21.39 -28.15 -6.23
N ARG A 184 22.72 -28.09 -6.07
CA ARG A 184 23.45 -26.93 -5.51
C ARG A 184 23.49 -25.67 -6.38
N GLY A 185 22.71 -25.59 -7.45
CA GLY A 185 22.77 -24.47 -8.40
C GLY A 185 21.49 -24.10 -9.16
N ARG A 186 20.30 -24.61 -8.79
CA ARG A 186 19.05 -24.23 -9.47
C ARG A 186 18.06 -23.57 -8.51
N ARG A 187 17.73 -22.30 -8.81
CA ARG A 187 16.59 -21.58 -8.25
C ARG A 187 15.34 -22.45 -8.45
N LYS A 188 14.65 -22.81 -7.37
CA LYS A 188 13.36 -23.50 -7.46
C LYS A 188 12.26 -22.46 -7.71
N SER A 189 11.78 -22.46 -8.94
CA SER A 189 10.46 -22.01 -9.34
C SER A 189 9.37 -22.95 -8.79
N ALA A 190 8.15 -22.40 -8.66
CA ALA A 190 6.95 -22.98 -8.07
C ALA A 190 6.61 -24.43 -8.51
N CYS A 191 6.02 -25.19 -7.58
CA CYS A 191 5.23 -26.39 -7.84
C CYS A 191 3.75 -26.03 -7.63
N PHE A 192 2.86 -26.56 -8.46
CA PHE A 192 1.41 -26.50 -8.23
C PHE A 192 1.06 -27.31 -6.99
N LEU A 193 0.38 -26.68 -6.03
CA LEU A 193 -0.15 -27.31 -4.81
C LEU A 193 -1.44 -28.09 -5.15
N HIS A 194 -1.62 -29.24 -4.51
CA HIS A 194 -2.85 -30.04 -4.55
C HIS A 194 -3.94 -29.31 -3.75
N ASP A 195 -5.16 -29.19 -4.29
CA ASP A 195 -6.27 -28.48 -3.65
C ASP A 195 -7.00 -29.36 -2.62
N GLU A 196 -6.35 -29.58 -1.48
CA GLU A 196 -6.86 -30.38 -0.36
C GLU A 196 -8.19 -29.82 0.21
N TYR A 197 -8.50 -28.54 -0.01
CA TYR A 197 -9.72 -27.90 0.48
C TYR A 197 -10.91 -28.09 -0.46
N GLY A 198 -10.67 -28.12 -1.78
CA GLY A 198 -11.67 -28.52 -2.75
C GLY A 198 -12.14 -29.97 -2.54
N ASP A 199 -11.21 -30.87 -2.23
CA ASP A 199 -11.52 -32.27 -1.92
C ASP A 199 -12.34 -32.39 -0.62
N TRP A 200 -11.99 -31.63 0.43
CA TRP A 200 -12.74 -31.59 1.69
C TRP A 200 -14.17 -31.01 1.55
N LEU A 201 -14.36 -29.94 0.77
CA LEU A 201 -15.70 -29.40 0.48
C LEU A 201 -16.55 -30.40 -0.32
N GLY A 202 -15.93 -31.10 -1.27
CA GLY A 202 -16.58 -32.18 -2.02
C GLY A 202 -17.00 -33.35 -1.13
N GLU A 203 -16.20 -33.69 -0.12
CA GLU A 203 -16.57 -34.71 0.88
C GLU A 203 -17.71 -34.26 1.80
N LEU A 204 -17.78 -32.98 2.19
CA LEU A 204 -18.91 -32.44 2.95
C LEU A 204 -20.22 -32.49 2.16
N GLU A 205 -20.17 -32.12 0.87
CA GLU A 205 -21.32 -32.22 -0.04
C GLU A 205 -21.74 -33.68 -0.21
N ALA A 206 -20.79 -34.61 -0.41
CA ALA A 206 -21.06 -36.03 -0.54
C ALA A 206 -21.64 -36.67 0.73
N ASN A 207 -21.31 -36.14 1.90
CA ASN A 207 -21.82 -36.59 3.20
C ASN A 207 -23.16 -35.94 3.59
N GLY A 208 -23.76 -35.15 2.70
CA GLY A 208 -25.11 -34.61 2.85
C GLY A 208 -25.21 -33.40 3.78
N ALA A 209 -24.13 -32.61 3.88
CA ALA A 209 -24.16 -31.35 4.61
C ALA A 209 -25.27 -30.42 4.09
N SER A 210 -25.91 -29.69 5.01
CA SER A 210 -26.92 -28.70 4.64
C SER A 210 -26.28 -27.52 3.92
N VAL A 211 -27.08 -26.78 3.13
CA VAL A 211 -26.60 -25.60 2.39
C VAL A 211 -26.02 -24.55 3.34
N GLU A 212 -26.59 -24.41 4.54
CA GLU A 212 -26.12 -23.49 5.57
C GLU A 212 -24.77 -23.94 6.16
N GLU A 213 -24.55 -25.25 6.35
CA GLU A 213 -23.26 -25.81 6.78
C GLU A 213 -22.18 -25.73 5.70
N LEU A 214 -22.56 -25.87 4.42
CA LEU A 214 -21.67 -25.68 3.28
C LEU A 214 -21.29 -24.20 3.13
N ASP A 215 -22.23 -23.28 3.32
CA ASP A 215 -21.98 -21.84 3.29
C ASP A 215 -21.09 -21.40 4.45
N ASP A 216 -21.28 -21.95 5.65
CA ASP A 216 -20.41 -21.69 6.81
C ASP A 216 -19.02 -22.31 6.62
N ALA A 217 -18.93 -23.53 6.07
CA ALA A 217 -17.65 -24.18 5.73
C ALA A 217 -16.92 -23.42 4.61
N PHE A 218 -17.66 -22.91 3.62
CA PHE A 218 -17.13 -22.09 2.54
C PHE A 218 -16.65 -20.74 3.08
N ALA A 219 -17.44 -20.06 3.91
CA ALA A 219 -17.05 -18.81 4.57
C ALA A 219 -15.83 -19.00 5.49
N GLN A 220 -15.72 -20.18 6.12
CA GLN A 220 -14.55 -20.55 6.92
C GLN A 220 -13.30 -20.76 6.02
N VAL A 221 -13.42 -21.45 4.89
CA VAL A 221 -12.32 -21.62 3.91
C VAL A 221 -11.94 -20.28 3.29
N GLU A 222 -12.91 -19.44 2.95
CA GLU A 222 -12.73 -18.08 2.44
C GLU A 222 -12.06 -17.15 3.48
N SER A 223 -12.38 -17.32 4.76
CA SER A 223 -11.69 -16.62 5.85
C SER A 223 -10.23 -17.04 6.02
N LEU A 224 -9.90 -18.29 5.67
CA LEU A 224 -8.55 -18.83 5.68
C LEU A 224 -7.76 -18.46 4.42
N GLN A 225 -8.44 -18.18 3.30
CA GLN A 225 -7.85 -17.72 2.05
C GLN A 225 -7.96 -16.19 1.91
N GLN A 226 -7.27 -15.44 2.77
CA GLN A 226 -7.09 -13.99 2.55
C GLN A 226 -5.79 -13.70 1.78
N TYR A 227 -5.97 -13.53 0.46
CA TYR A 227 -5.07 -12.97 -0.56
C TYR A 227 -3.87 -13.81 -1.06
N ASP A 228 -4.09 -14.46 -2.21
CA ASP A 228 -3.06 -14.82 -3.18
C ASP A 228 -3.11 -13.79 -4.33
N GLU A 229 -2.06 -12.96 -4.45
CA GLU A 229 -1.59 -12.39 -5.71
C GLU A 229 -0.08 -12.13 -5.56
N GLY A 230 0.75 -13.16 -5.70
CA GLY A 230 2.22 -12.98 -5.62
C GLY A 230 3.10 -14.18 -5.27
N GLY A 231 2.56 -15.37 -5.02
CA GLY A 231 3.36 -16.60 -4.90
C GLY A 231 4.23 -16.72 -3.65
N ALA A 232 3.85 -16.10 -2.52
CA ALA A 232 4.43 -16.39 -1.21
C ALA A 232 3.34 -16.91 -0.27
N VAL A 233 3.46 -18.18 0.15
CA VAL A 233 2.66 -18.75 1.23
C VAL A 233 3.32 -18.35 2.55
N ILE A 234 2.75 -17.37 3.25
CA ILE A 234 3.15 -17.07 4.63
C ILE A 234 2.20 -17.83 5.56
N VAL A 235 2.68 -18.92 6.13
CA VAL A 235 1.99 -19.58 7.25
C VAL A 235 2.34 -18.80 8.51
N MET A 236 1.38 -18.06 9.07
CA MET A 236 1.54 -17.36 10.35
C MET A 236 0.65 -17.98 11.43
N SER A 237 1.16 -17.99 12.66
CA SER A 237 0.44 -18.44 13.85
C SER A 237 -0.82 -17.60 14.06
N SER A 238 -1.83 -18.18 14.71
CA SER A 238 -3.19 -17.65 14.85
C SER A 238 -3.36 -16.32 15.58
N HIS A 239 -2.30 -15.55 15.86
CA HIS A 239 -2.33 -14.39 16.76
C HIS A 239 -1.56 -13.15 16.26
N GLU A 240 -1.03 -13.16 15.04
CA GLU A 240 -0.52 -11.96 14.38
C GLU A 240 -1.46 -11.59 13.23
N ARG A 241 -2.16 -10.46 13.37
CA ARG A 241 -3.01 -9.95 12.29
C ARG A 241 -2.19 -8.99 11.45
N THR A 242 -1.91 -9.38 10.21
CA THR A 242 -1.41 -8.45 9.21
C THR A 242 -2.58 -7.61 8.71
N VAL A 243 -2.47 -6.30 8.87
CA VAL A 243 -3.44 -5.35 8.33
C VAL A 243 -2.79 -4.66 7.15
N ALA A 244 -3.42 -4.75 5.97
CA ALA A 244 -3.02 -3.95 4.82
C ALA A 244 -3.30 -2.48 5.14
N CYS A 245 -2.23 -1.69 5.31
CA CYS A 245 -2.29 -0.29 5.69
C CYS A 245 -2.23 0.65 4.47
N GLY A 246 -1.90 0.12 3.29
CA GLY A 246 -1.90 0.88 2.04
C GLY A 246 -1.24 0.11 0.90
N ARG A 247 -1.18 0.73 -0.28
CA ARG A 247 -0.36 0.27 -1.40
C ARG A 247 0.84 1.21 -1.57
N LEU A 248 1.96 0.62 -1.95
CA LEU A 248 3.07 1.30 -2.55
C LEU A 248 2.66 1.58 -4.00
N ASP A 249 1.86 2.63 -4.20
CA ASP A 249 1.37 2.95 -5.54
C ASP A 249 2.58 3.11 -6.48
N PRO A 250 2.64 2.34 -7.60
CA PRO A 250 3.64 2.61 -8.62
C PRO A 250 3.27 3.95 -9.25
N GLU A 251 3.95 5.01 -8.83
CA GLU A 251 3.78 6.35 -9.38
C GLU A 251 4.37 6.40 -10.78
N TYR A 252 3.64 5.82 -11.74
CA TYR A 252 4.06 5.88 -13.12
C TYR A 252 3.99 7.32 -13.63
N ALA A 253 5.14 7.84 -14.04
CA ALA A 253 5.30 9.11 -14.69
C ALA A 253 5.38 8.92 -16.21
N ALA A 254 5.35 10.05 -16.94
CA ALA A 254 5.62 10.03 -18.38
C ALA A 254 7.02 9.50 -18.70
N GLU A 255 7.96 9.61 -17.76
CA GLU A 255 9.36 9.17 -17.91
C GLU A 255 9.50 7.64 -17.93
N ASP A 256 8.53 6.90 -17.37
CA ASP A 256 8.52 5.43 -17.36
C ASP A 256 8.10 4.83 -18.70
N LEU A 257 7.59 5.66 -19.61
CA LEU A 257 7.27 5.28 -20.98
C LEU A 257 8.47 5.46 -21.91
N PRO A 258 8.56 4.67 -23.01
CA PRO A 258 9.50 4.93 -24.09
C PRO A 258 9.42 6.38 -24.57
N GLU A 259 10.55 7.00 -24.91
CA GLU A 259 10.63 8.44 -25.27
C GLU A 259 9.57 8.88 -26.29
N HIS A 260 9.33 8.04 -27.30
CA HIS A 260 8.35 8.31 -28.35
C HIS A 260 6.89 8.08 -27.93
N ALA A 261 6.62 7.52 -26.76
CA ALA A 261 5.28 7.31 -26.20
C ALA A 261 4.97 8.25 -25.01
N GLN A 262 5.96 8.98 -24.48
CA GLN A 262 5.77 9.87 -23.32
C GLN A 262 4.71 10.96 -23.54
N TYR A 263 4.53 11.40 -24.80
CA TYR A 263 3.52 12.40 -25.17
C TYR A 263 2.07 11.91 -24.95
N LEU A 264 1.85 10.60 -24.85
CA LEU A 264 0.54 10.01 -24.60
C LEU A 264 0.01 10.38 -23.21
N VAL A 265 0.88 10.62 -22.22
CA VAL A 265 0.48 10.99 -20.86
C VAL A 265 -0.18 12.38 -20.77
N PRO A 266 0.43 13.48 -21.26
CA PRO A 266 -0.25 14.77 -21.30
C PRO A 266 -1.50 14.75 -22.18
N GLU A 267 -1.51 13.94 -23.24
CA GLU A 267 -2.69 13.76 -24.10
C GLU A 267 -3.83 13.05 -23.35
N LEU A 268 -3.55 11.94 -22.64
CA LEU A 268 -4.49 11.24 -21.77
C LEU A 268 -5.12 12.20 -20.76
N ARG A 269 -4.31 12.99 -20.05
CA ARG A 269 -4.79 13.98 -19.06
C ARG A 269 -5.69 15.04 -19.70
N ARG A 270 -5.35 15.50 -20.91
CA ARG A 270 -6.14 16.46 -21.68
C ARG A 270 -7.48 15.86 -22.12
N LEU A 271 -7.46 14.66 -22.68
CA LEU A 271 -8.67 13.94 -23.13
C LEU A 271 -9.58 13.64 -21.94
N TYR A 272 -9.03 13.20 -20.81
CA TYR A 272 -9.81 12.94 -19.59
C TYR A 272 -10.55 14.21 -19.10
N ALA A 273 -9.84 15.33 -19.00
CA ALA A 273 -10.40 16.62 -18.57
C ALA A 273 -11.39 17.23 -19.60
N SER A 274 -11.34 16.80 -20.86
CA SER A 274 -12.24 17.26 -21.93
C SER A 274 -13.66 16.70 -21.82
N GLY A 275 -13.89 15.69 -20.98
CA GLY A 275 -15.21 15.11 -20.75
C GLY A 275 -15.70 14.10 -21.80
N LYS A 276 -14.84 13.66 -22.73
CA LYS A 276 -15.12 12.53 -23.63
C LYS A 276 -15.42 11.25 -22.85
N SER A 277 -16.13 10.27 -23.42
CA SER A 277 -16.34 8.98 -22.74
C SER A 277 -14.99 8.28 -22.50
N LEU A 278 -14.92 7.36 -21.52
CA LEU A 278 -13.68 6.60 -21.30
C LEU A 278 -13.38 5.66 -22.47
N GLU A 279 -14.42 5.14 -23.11
CA GLU A 279 -14.32 4.30 -24.32
C GLU A 279 -13.69 5.08 -25.48
N GLU A 280 -14.25 6.25 -25.82
CA GLU A 280 -13.70 7.11 -26.89
C GLU A 280 -12.25 7.53 -26.60
N LEU A 281 -11.93 7.81 -25.34
CA LEU A 281 -10.57 8.14 -24.93
C LEU A 281 -9.62 6.95 -25.14
N TRP A 282 -10.06 5.74 -24.79
CA TRP A 282 -9.24 4.54 -24.97
C TRP A 282 -9.10 4.17 -26.44
N ASP A 283 -10.14 4.34 -27.25
CA ASP A 283 -10.07 4.15 -28.70
C ASP A 283 -9.05 5.12 -29.33
N ASP A 284 -9.10 6.40 -28.96
CA ASP A 284 -8.15 7.43 -29.43
C ASP A 284 -6.69 7.08 -29.06
N LEU A 285 -6.47 6.54 -27.86
CA LEU A 285 -5.14 6.12 -27.40
C LEU A 285 -4.68 4.81 -28.05
N GLN A 286 -5.59 3.85 -28.20
CA GLN A 286 -5.32 2.56 -28.83
C GLN A 286 -4.89 2.75 -30.30
N CYS A 287 -5.56 3.63 -31.04
CA CYS A 287 -5.14 3.99 -32.40
C CYS A 287 -3.72 4.56 -32.43
N GLN A 288 -3.33 5.38 -31.45
CA GLN A 288 -1.96 5.92 -31.37
C GLN A 288 -0.93 4.83 -31.01
N LEU A 289 -1.29 3.91 -30.11
CA LEU A 289 -0.43 2.76 -29.75
C LEU A 289 -0.20 1.82 -30.94
N GLU A 290 -1.20 1.62 -31.79
CA GLU A 290 -1.08 0.80 -33.01
C GLU A 290 -0.14 1.43 -34.04
N VAL A 291 -0.14 2.76 -34.13
CA VAL A 291 0.79 3.50 -35.01
C VAL A 291 2.20 3.49 -34.45
N LEU A 292 2.38 3.69 -33.14
CA LEU A 292 3.69 3.72 -32.50
C LEU A 292 4.34 2.33 -32.44
N PHE A 293 3.56 1.29 -32.18
CA PHE A 293 4.03 -0.08 -31.99
C PHE A 293 3.24 -1.05 -32.89
N PRO A 294 3.48 -1.06 -34.22
CA PRO A 294 2.74 -1.92 -35.13
C PRO A 294 3.01 -3.40 -34.82
N THR A 295 1.98 -4.12 -34.40
CA THR A 295 2.08 -5.55 -34.04
C THR A 295 1.98 -6.47 -35.23
N SER A 296 1.25 -6.06 -36.28
CA SER A 296 1.16 -6.78 -37.54
C SER A 296 1.02 -5.82 -38.70
N GLY A 297 1.45 -6.24 -39.88
CA GLY A 297 1.40 -5.41 -41.08
C GLY A 297 2.12 -6.05 -42.25
N LYS A 298 2.38 -5.26 -43.29
CA LYS A 298 3.21 -5.67 -44.43
C LYS A 298 4.52 -4.90 -44.38
N THR A 299 5.62 -5.60 -44.58
CA THR A 299 6.94 -4.97 -44.78
C THR A 299 6.97 -4.22 -46.11
N GLU A 300 8.00 -3.41 -46.35
CA GLU A 300 8.25 -2.76 -47.65
C GLU A 300 8.33 -3.77 -48.81
N THR A 301 8.72 -5.01 -48.50
CA THR A 301 8.77 -6.14 -49.44
C THR A 301 7.42 -6.85 -49.63
N GLY A 302 6.34 -6.34 -49.03
CA GLY A 302 4.98 -6.87 -49.11
C GLY A 302 4.72 -8.12 -48.26
N LYS A 303 5.70 -8.59 -47.48
CA LYS A 303 5.55 -9.78 -46.64
C LYS A 303 4.79 -9.43 -45.37
N PRO A 304 3.81 -10.26 -44.95
CA PRO A 304 3.18 -10.08 -43.66
C PRO A 304 4.19 -10.31 -42.54
N PHE A 305 4.15 -9.48 -41.50
CA PHE A 305 4.96 -9.66 -40.29
C PHE A 305 4.07 -9.59 -39.04
N TYR A 306 4.57 -10.20 -37.97
CA TYR A 306 4.00 -10.11 -36.64
C TYR A 306 5.13 -9.93 -35.61
N SER A 307 5.03 -8.92 -34.75
CA SER A 307 6.06 -8.55 -33.78
C SER A 307 5.58 -8.78 -32.35
N HIS A 308 6.12 -9.82 -31.71
CA HIS A 308 5.90 -10.07 -30.28
C HIS A 308 6.46 -8.95 -29.40
N ALA A 309 7.60 -8.35 -29.79
CA ALA A 309 8.20 -7.25 -29.05
C ALA A 309 7.32 -5.99 -29.06
N ASN A 310 6.71 -5.65 -30.20
CA ASN A 310 5.80 -4.51 -30.27
C ASN A 310 4.52 -4.80 -29.48
N ARG A 311 4.05 -6.06 -29.45
CA ARG A 311 2.91 -6.44 -28.61
C ARG A 311 3.21 -6.30 -27.13
N SER A 312 4.40 -6.69 -26.67
CA SER A 312 4.81 -6.47 -25.27
C SER A 312 4.92 -4.98 -24.94
N TRP A 313 5.43 -4.16 -25.88
CA TRP A 313 5.47 -2.71 -25.69
C TRP A 313 4.07 -2.09 -25.61
N GLN A 314 3.14 -2.47 -26.47
CA GLN A 314 1.75 -2.02 -26.38
C GLN A 314 1.13 -2.37 -25.02
N GLN A 315 1.34 -3.60 -24.54
CA GLN A 315 0.83 -4.05 -23.24
C GLN A 315 1.42 -3.23 -22.08
N PHE A 316 2.75 -3.02 -22.08
CA PHE A 316 3.42 -2.23 -21.06
C PHE A 316 2.94 -0.78 -21.05
N VAL A 317 2.93 -0.11 -22.21
CA VAL A 317 2.48 1.29 -22.31
C VAL A 317 1.01 1.41 -21.90
N ARG A 318 0.17 0.43 -22.25
CA ARG A 318 -1.22 0.39 -21.81
C ARG A 318 -1.35 0.27 -20.30
N GLN A 319 -0.62 -0.64 -19.65
CA GLN A 319 -0.64 -0.80 -18.19
C GLN A 319 -0.25 0.50 -17.48
N VAL A 320 0.79 1.18 -17.97
CA VAL A 320 1.23 2.47 -17.43
C VAL A 320 0.16 3.55 -17.62
N LEU A 321 -0.47 3.63 -18.80
CA LEU A 321 -1.55 4.59 -19.07
C LEU A 321 -2.81 4.27 -18.24
N GLU A 322 -3.12 3.00 -17.98
CA GLU A 322 -4.23 2.58 -17.12
C GLU A 322 -4.00 3.00 -15.67
N ALA A 323 -2.78 2.84 -15.16
CA ALA A 323 -2.41 3.33 -13.83
C ALA A 323 -2.52 4.86 -13.73
N ILE A 324 -1.99 5.60 -14.72
CA ILE A 324 -2.10 7.07 -14.75
C ILE A 324 -3.57 7.52 -14.89
N LEU A 325 -4.40 6.77 -15.61
CA LEU A 325 -5.83 7.05 -15.70
C LEU A 325 -6.52 6.86 -14.35
N ASN A 326 -6.17 5.81 -13.61
CA ASN A 326 -6.67 5.58 -12.26
C ASN A 326 -6.33 6.77 -11.34
N ASP A 327 -5.10 7.29 -11.41
CA ASP A 327 -4.70 8.50 -10.68
C ASP A 327 -5.56 9.71 -11.09
N CYS A 328 -5.83 9.87 -12.39
CA CYS A 328 -6.70 10.94 -12.89
C CYS A 328 -8.15 10.82 -12.36
N GLN A 329 -8.64 9.60 -12.15
CA GLN A 329 -9.96 9.34 -11.56
C GLN A 329 -10.00 9.68 -10.07
N GLN A 330 -8.91 9.39 -9.35
CA GLN A 330 -8.76 9.74 -7.95
C GLN A 330 -8.57 11.25 -7.72
N ASP A 331 -7.95 11.96 -8.68
CA ASP A 331 -7.82 13.41 -8.61
C ASP A 331 -9.20 14.08 -8.74
N PHE A 332 -9.66 14.61 -7.60
CA PHE A 332 -10.89 15.38 -7.52
C PHE A 332 -10.97 16.53 -8.52
N HIS A 333 -9.88 17.27 -8.76
CA HIS A 333 -9.88 18.40 -9.67
C HIS A 333 -10.10 17.95 -11.12
N LEU A 334 -9.39 16.91 -11.56
CA LEU A 334 -9.53 16.35 -12.91
C LEU A 334 -10.91 15.73 -13.10
N THR A 335 -11.41 15.00 -12.09
CA THR A 335 -12.76 14.44 -12.09
C THR A 335 -13.83 15.54 -12.11
N ALA A 336 -13.62 16.66 -11.41
CA ALA A 336 -14.51 17.82 -11.47
C ALA A 336 -14.51 18.48 -12.87
N LEU A 337 -13.34 18.61 -13.51
CA LEU A 337 -13.24 19.10 -14.89
C LEU A 337 -13.98 18.18 -15.86
N ARG A 338 -13.88 16.86 -15.67
CA ARG A 338 -14.55 15.87 -16.51
C ARG A 338 -16.08 15.89 -16.35
N THR A 339 -16.56 15.85 -15.13
CA THR A 339 -17.98 15.59 -14.80
C THR A 339 -18.86 16.83 -14.82
N ASN A 340 -18.32 18.01 -14.49
CA ASN A 340 -19.12 19.23 -14.34
C ASN A 340 -18.76 20.27 -15.42
N PRO A 341 -19.62 20.47 -16.45
CA PRO A 341 -19.36 21.42 -17.54
C PRO A 341 -19.23 22.87 -17.05
N SER A 342 -20.06 23.29 -16.09
CA SER A 342 -20.03 24.64 -15.53
C SER A 342 -18.71 24.92 -14.81
N TYR A 343 -18.25 23.96 -14.00
CA TYR A 343 -16.95 24.03 -13.34
C TYR A 343 -15.80 24.14 -14.35
N ARG A 344 -15.80 23.29 -15.39
CA ARG A 344 -14.81 23.34 -16.48
C ARG A 344 -14.80 24.70 -17.17
N GLN A 345 -15.96 25.25 -17.49
CA GLN A 345 -16.08 26.56 -18.13
C GLN A 345 -15.54 27.68 -17.23
N PHE A 346 -15.95 27.72 -15.96
CA PHE A 346 -15.46 28.73 -15.02
C PHE A 346 -13.95 28.61 -14.81
N HIS A 347 -13.42 27.40 -14.66
CA HIS A 347 -11.98 27.17 -14.51
C HIS A 347 -11.22 27.63 -15.76
N LYS A 348 -11.70 27.29 -16.96
CA LYS A 348 -11.11 27.76 -18.22
C LYS A 348 -11.09 29.28 -18.28
N THR A 349 -12.22 29.94 -18.03
CA THR A 349 -12.31 31.41 -18.05
C THR A 349 -11.37 32.06 -17.04
N ILE A 350 -11.27 31.52 -15.82
CA ILE A 350 -10.32 32.01 -14.81
C ILE A 350 -8.88 31.87 -15.31
N ARG A 351 -8.49 30.70 -15.83
CA ARG A 351 -7.10 30.44 -16.28
C ARG A 351 -6.71 31.28 -17.50
N THR A 352 -7.65 31.60 -18.37
CA THR A 352 -7.42 32.46 -19.55
C THR A 352 -7.55 33.95 -19.26
N ALA A 353 -8.03 34.33 -18.08
CA ALA A 353 -8.28 35.74 -17.76
C ALA A 353 -6.98 36.55 -17.72
N GLN A 354 -6.97 37.65 -18.48
CA GLN A 354 -5.90 38.65 -18.53
C GLN A 354 -6.18 39.87 -17.63
N ASP A 355 -7.40 40.00 -17.10
CA ASP A 355 -7.82 41.10 -16.22
C ASP A 355 -8.47 40.53 -14.95
N ALA A 356 -8.09 41.08 -13.79
CA ALA A 356 -8.68 40.76 -12.50
C ALA A 356 -10.19 41.06 -12.41
N ARG A 357 -10.73 41.93 -13.26
CA ARG A 357 -12.19 42.17 -13.37
C ARG A 357 -12.91 40.92 -13.89
N MET A 358 -12.42 40.31 -14.95
CA MET A 358 -12.99 39.07 -15.52
C MET A 358 -13.00 37.95 -14.49
N ILE A 359 -11.95 37.82 -13.68
CA ILE A 359 -11.90 36.82 -12.59
C ILE A 359 -13.02 37.10 -11.57
N SER A 360 -13.22 38.36 -11.19
CA SER A 360 -14.23 38.75 -10.21
C SER A 360 -15.65 38.53 -10.73
N GLU A 361 -15.92 38.84 -11.99
CA GLU A 361 -17.20 38.54 -12.66
C GLU A 361 -17.46 37.04 -12.77
N THR A 362 -16.43 36.27 -13.15
CA THR A 362 -16.54 34.81 -13.23
C THR A 362 -16.82 34.19 -11.87
N MET A 363 -16.20 34.70 -10.80
CA MET A 363 -16.46 34.23 -9.43
C MET A 363 -17.86 34.61 -8.93
N LYS A 364 -18.43 35.75 -9.37
CA LYS A 364 -19.84 36.08 -9.09
C LYS A 364 -20.78 35.06 -9.73
N ARG A 365 -20.57 34.76 -11.02
CA ARG A 365 -21.35 33.74 -11.73
C ARG A 365 -21.20 32.35 -11.11
N ALA A 366 -19.98 31.99 -10.68
CA ALA A 366 -19.75 30.73 -9.97
C ALA A 366 -20.47 30.67 -8.61
N TYR A 367 -20.59 31.80 -7.92
CA TYR A 367 -21.34 31.90 -6.66
C TYR A 367 -22.86 31.77 -6.89
N GLU A 368 -23.39 32.38 -7.94
CA GLU A 368 -24.79 32.21 -8.37
C GLU A 368 -25.08 30.74 -8.75
N ALA A 369 -24.18 30.11 -9.51
CA ALA A 369 -24.28 28.68 -9.87
C ALA A 369 -24.28 27.77 -8.63
N ARG A 370 -23.53 28.15 -7.58
CA ARG A 370 -23.55 27.46 -6.28
C ARG A 370 -24.88 27.67 -5.56
N GLN A 371 -25.42 28.88 -5.54
CA GLN A 371 -26.73 29.14 -4.93
C GLN A 371 -27.85 28.35 -5.63
N ALA A 372 -27.75 28.18 -6.95
CA ALA A 372 -28.66 27.37 -7.74
C ALA A 372 -28.46 25.85 -7.59
N GLY A 373 -27.49 25.39 -6.79
CA GLY A 373 -27.19 23.96 -6.58
C GLY A 373 -26.46 23.27 -7.73
N THR A 374 -26.24 23.93 -8.86
CA THR A 374 -25.53 23.39 -10.03
C THR A 374 -24.02 23.21 -9.82
N LEU A 375 -23.46 23.89 -8.81
CA LEU A 375 -22.05 23.84 -8.45
C LEU A 375 -21.86 23.46 -6.96
N PRO A 376 -21.33 22.26 -6.67
CA PRO A 376 -20.99 21.84 -5.31
C PRO A 376 -20.00 22.79 -4.59
N LEU A 377 -20.08 22.82 -3.25
CA LEU A 377 -19.17 23.61 -2.40
C LEU A 377 -17.71 23.28 -2.68
N LYS A 378 -17.37 22.00 -2.79
CA LYS A 378 -16.00 21.53 -3.04
C LYS A 378 -15.44 22.12 -4.35
N HIS A 379 -16.24 22.13 -5.43
CA HIS A 379 -15.87 22.73 -6.71
C HIS A 379 -15.72 24.25 -6.60
N PHE A 380 -16.64 24.93 -5.91
CA PHE A 380 -16.55 26.37 -5.71
C PHE A 380 -15.27 26.78 -4.95
N THR A 381 -14.89 26.04 -3.90
CA THR A 381 -13.65 26.27 -3.17
C THR A 381 -12.42 26.11 -4.06
N ALA A 382 -12.38 25.08 -4.91
CA ALA A 382 -11.29 24.90 -5.88
C ALA A 382 -11.20 26.06 -6.89
N LEU A 383 -12.34 26.56 -7.39
CA LEU A 383 -12.37 27.76 -8.26
C LEU A 383 -11.86 29.00 -7.55
N LYS A 384 -12.18 29.16 -6.26
CA LYS A 384 -11.67 30.28 -5.45
C LYS A 384 -10.15 30.24 -5.37
N THR A 385 -9.56 29.08 -5.08
CA THR A 385 -8.11 28.90 -5.08
C THR A 385 -7.49 29.21 -6.44
N ALA A 386 -8.08 28.69 -7.53
CA ALA A 386 -7.62 28.98 -8.89
C ALA A 386 -7.68 30.49 -9.22
N ALA A 387 -8.73 31.18 -8.78
CA ALA A 387 -8.91 32.61 -8.96
C ALA A 387 -7.85 33.42 -8.18
N GLU A 388 -7.54 33.04 -6.95
CA GLU A 388 -6.49 33.67 -6.14
C GLU A 388 -5.11 33.49 -6.79
N LEU A 389 -4.78 32.28 -7.24
CA LEU A 389 -3.53 31.99 -7.95
C LEU A 389 -3.40 32.80 -9.24
N GLN A 390 -4.48 32.90 -10.03
CA GLN A 390 -4.46 33.69 -11.24
C GLN A 390 -4.31 35.19 -10.94
N ARG A 391 -4.98 35.72 -9.90
CA ARG A 391 -4.79 37.12 -9.48
C ARG A 391 -3.35 37.39 -9.07
N ALA A 392 -2.74 36.48 -8.32
CA ALA A 392 -1.33 36.59 -7.94
C ALA A 392 -0.42 36.63 -9.19
N ARG A 393 -0.64 35.72 -10.15
CA ARG A 393 0.08 35.70 -11.43
C ARG A 393 -0.06 37.02 -12.20
N LEU A 394 -1.28 37.56 -12.33
CA LEU A 394 -1.52 38.84 -13.00
C LEU A 394 -0.88 40.01 -12.25
N GLY A 395 -0.81 39.95 -10.92
CA GLY A 395 -0.18 40.99 -10.10
C GLY A 395 1.33 41.10 -10.31
N VAL A 396 2.00 39.96 -10.51
CA VAL A 396 3.46 39.87 -10.71
C VAL A 396 3.87 40.14 -12.17
N GLN A 397 2.93 40.07 -13.11
CA GLN A 397 3.20 40.33 -14.52
C GLN A 397 3.82 41.71 -14.76
N GLN A 398 4.67 41.81 -15.78
CA GLN A 398 5.25 43.10 -16.17
C GLN A 398 4.13 44.09 -16.55
N LEU A 399 4.29 45.34 -16.11
CA LEU A 399 3.34 46.41 -16.42
C LEU A 399 3.35 46.68 -17.92
N SER A 400 2.17 46.93 -18.49
CA SER A 400 2.03 47.46 -19.84
C SER A 400 2.84 48.75 -20.02
N ALA A 401 3.29 49.04 -21.24
CA ALA A 401 4.05 50.26 -21.52
C ALA A 401 3.32 51.54 -21.07
N LYS A 402 1.97 51.55 -21.16
CA LYS A 402 1.14 52.66 -20.69
C LYS A 402 1.17 52.79 -19.17
N ALA A 403 0.97 51.68 -18.44
CA ALA A 403 1.03 51.67 -16.98
C ALA A 403 2.43 52.02 -16.45
N PHE A 404 3.48 51.51 -17.10
CA PHE A 404 4.86 51.80 -16.75
C PHE A 404 5.20 53.29 -16.88
N ARG A 405 4.84 53.94 -18.00
CA ARG A 405 5.02 55.39 -18.19
C ARG A 405 4.28 56.19 -17.11
N LEU A 406 3.06 55.78 -16.77
CA LEU A 406 2.28 56.44 -15.73
C LEU A 406 2.93 56.31 -14.34
N VAL A 407 3.50 55.14 -14.02
CA VAL A 407 4.29 54.92 -12.79
C VAL A 407 5.50 55.87 -12.76
N GLN A 408 6.24 56.01 -13.86
CA GLN A 408 7.37 56.94 -13.94
C GLN A 408 6.94 58.41 -13.77
N GLU A 409 5.81 58.78 -14.37
CA GLU A 409 5.23 60.11 -14.25
C GLU A 409 4.83 60.42 -12.80
N ILE A 410 4.23 59.45 -12.09
CA ILE A 410 3.89 59.59 -10.66
C ILE A 410 5.15 59.75 -9.81
N GLN A 411 6.20 58.96 -10.06
CA GLN A 411 7.43 59.03 -9.28
C GLN A 411 8.10 60.40 -9.39
N SER A 412 8.11 60.98 -10.58
CA SER A 412 8.69 62.31 -10.87
C SER A 412 7.74 63.49 -10.60
N ALA A 413 6.48 63.22 -10.24
CA ALA A 413 5.46 64.27 -10.09
C ALA A 413 5.72 65.23 -8.92
N SER A 414 5.34 66.49 -9.14
CA SER A 414 5.30 67.54 -8.12
C SER A 414 4.11 67.35 -7.16
N PRO A 415 4.11 67.98 -5.96
CA PRO A 415 3.00 67.86 -5.01
C PRO A 415 1.63 68.27 -5.59
N ALA A 416 1.59 69.29 -6.46
CA ALA A 416 0.37 69.71 -7.13
C ALA A 416 -0.12 68.66 -8.14
N ARG A 417 0.80 68.05 -8.91
CA ARG A 417 0.47 66.99 -9.87
C ARG A 417 0.02 65.70 -9.18
N LEU A 418 0.54 65.38 -8.00
CA LEU A 418 0.06 64.27 -7.17
C LEU A 418 -1.37 64.47 -6.67
N ARG A 419 -1.75 65.72 -6.35
CA ARG A 419 -3.16 66.06 -6.03
C ARG A 419 -4.06 65.88 -7.24
N TYR A 420 -3.60 66.32 -8.41
CA TYR A 420 -4.30 66.07 -9.67
C TYR A 420 -4.49 64.58 -9.93
N PHE A 421 -3.45 63.75 -9.82
CA PHE A 421 -3.58 62.30 -10.00
C PHE A 421 -4.54 61.68 -8.99
N SER A 422 -4.52 62.13 -7.73
CA SER A 422 -5.48 61.68 -6.73
C SER A 422 -6.90 61.93 -7.21
N TRP A 423 -7.22 63.12 -7.71
CA TRP A 423 -8.53 63.43 -8.28
C TRP A 423 -8.82 62.64 -9.57
N ALA A 424 -7.90 62.64 -10.53
CA ALA A 424 -8.09 62.08 -11.87
C ALA A 424 -8.31 60.56 -11.84
N PHE A 425 -7.72 59.87 -10.86
CA PHE A 425 -7.87 58.43 -10.76
C PHE A 425 -9.18 58.02 -10.04
N TYR A 426 -9.86 58.91 -9.31
CA TYR A 426 -11.14 58.58 -8.67
C TYR A 426 -12.31 58.60 -9.67
N GLY A 427 -13.20 57.62 -9.54
CA GLY A 427 -14.51 57.59 -10.22
C GLY A 427 -14.46 57.72 -11.75
N THR A 428 -15.54 58.25 -12.32
CA THR A 428 -15.68 58.58 -13.75
C THR A 428 -15.40 60.07 -14.00
N ASN A 429 -14.32 60.59 -13.40
CA ASN A 429 -13.96 61.99 -13.55
C ASN A 429 -13.56 62.31 -15.00
N GLN A 430 -14.05 63.43 -15.53
CA GLN A 430 -13.74 63.91 -16.86
C GLN A 430 -12.71 65.05 -16.82
N PRO A 431 -11.73 65.08 -17.75
CA PRO A 431 -11.53 64.14 -18.86
C PRO A 431 -11.00 62.78 -18.40
N ALA A 432 -11.44 61.71 -19.09
CA ALA A 432 -11.09 60.34 -18.73
C ALA A 432 -9.57 60.13 -18.80
N HIS A 433 -8.97 59.85 -17.65
CA HIS A 433 -7.54 59.60 -17.54
C HIS A 433 -7.17 58.19 -18.05
N VAL A 434 -5.94 58.02 -18.56
CA VAL A 434 -5.41 56.75 -19.12
C VAL A 434 -5.53 55.58 -18.14
N ILE A 435 -5.56 55.85 -16.83
CA ILE A 435 -5.67 54.82 -15.79
C ILE A 435 -6.95 54.00 -15.88
N HIS A 436 -8.06 54.61 -16.30
CA HIS A 436 -9.38 53.95 -16.36
C HIS A 436 -9.43 52.87 -17.45
N ASN A 437 -8.53 52.95 -18.42
CA ASN A 437 -8.39 51.99 -19.52
C ASN A 437 -7.37 50.87 -19.22
N LEU A 438 -6.68 50.93 -18.08
CA LEU A 438 -5.73 49.88 -17.68
C LEU A 438 -6.48 48.67 -17.08
N PRO A 439 -5.92 47.45 -17.15
CA PRO A 439 -6.44 46.30 -16.40
C PRO A 439 -6.49 46.56 -14.90
N ALA A 440 -7.43 45.96 -14.16
CA ALA A 440 -7.63 46.28 -12.75
C ALA A 440 -6.39 46.00 -11.87
N GLN A 441 -5.61 44.97 -12.20
CA GLN A 441 -4.35 44.70 -11.50
C GLN A 441 -3.32 45.81 -11.70
N GLU A 442 -3.28 46.41 -12.89
CA GLU A 442 -2.36 47.52 -13.19
C GLU A 442 -2.85 48.81 -12.52
N GLN A 443 -4.17 49.05 -12.54
CA GLN A 443 -4.78 50.17 -11.80
C GLN A 443 -4.42 50.11 -10.32
N ALA A 444 -4.54 48.94 -9.67
CA ALA A 444 -4.19 48.76 -8.27
C ALA A 444 -2.70 49.07 -7.98
N ARG A 445 -1.79 48.65 -8.87
CA ARG A 445 -0.34 48.92 -8.73
C ARG A 445 0.01 50.39 -8.94
N VAL A 446 -0.59 51.03 -9.93
CA VAL A 446 -0.45 52.47 -10.17
C VAL A 446 -0.96 53.25 -8.95
N TRP A 447 -2.10 52.83 -8.38
CA TRP A 447 -2.67 53.44 -7.18
C TRP A 447 -1.77 53.31 -5.94
N ALA A 448 -1.23 52.12 -5.73
CA ALA A 448 -0.28 51.86 -4.64
C ALA A 448 0.95 52.78 -4.78
N THR A 449 1.48 52.91 -5.99
CA THR A 449 2.62 53.79 -6.28
C THR A 449 2.29 55.26 -5.95
N LEU A 450 1.12 55.74 -6.34
CA LEU A 450 0.66 57.10 -6.02
C LEU A 450 0.58 57.33 -4.51
N LYS A 451 0.01 56.38 -3.77
CA LYS A 451 -0.13 56.46 -2.31
C LYS A 451 1.23 56.52 -1.64
N THR A 452 2.14 55.60 -1.98
CA THR A 452 3.51 55.59 -1.44
C THR A 452 4.26 56.87 -1.76
N ARG A 453 4.17 57.38 -2.99
CA ARG A 453 4.84 58.63 -3.37
C ARG A 453 4.29 59.82 -2.59
N LYS A 454 2.97 59.90 -2.39
CA LYS A 454 2.32 60.96 -1.61
C LYS A 454 2.77 60.95 -0.16
N GLU A 455 2.85 59.77 0.46
CA GLU A 455 3.37 59.62 1.83
C GLU A 455 4.81 60.15 1.93
N ILE A 456 5.69 59.77 1.01
CA ILE A 456 7.09 60.25 0.96
C ILE A 456 7.17 61.77 0.81
N VAL A 457 6.38 62.36 -0.11
CA VAL A 457 6.37 63.82 -0.29
C VAL A 457 5.89 64.53 0.97
N THR A 458 4.82 64.03 1.57
CA THR A 458 4.21 64.65 2.76
C THR A 458 5.19 64.61 3.94
N GLN A 459 5.87 63.48 4.17
CA GLN A 459 6.91 63.36 5.20
C GLN A 459 8.11 64.30 4.95
N LYS A 460 8.52 64.49 3.68
CA LYS A 460 9.60 65.44 3.35
C LYS A 460 9.20 66.89 3.61
N VAL A 461 7.97 67.28 3.26
CA VAL A 461 7.47 68.64 3.52
C VAL A 461 7.38 68.92 5.02
N VAL A 462 6.91 67.95 5.82
CA VAL A 462 6.86 68.08 7.29
C VAL A 462 8.26 68.21 7.89
N ARG A 463 9.25 67.46 7.40
CA ARG A 463 10.65 67.55 7.86
C ARG A 463 11.37 68.84 7.44
N GLN A 464 10.90 69.54 6.41
CA GLN A 464 11.46 70.82 5.97
C GLN A 464 10.78 72.03 6.63
N ALA A 465 9.62 71.81 7.27
CA ALA A 465 8.85 72.84 7.97
C ALA A 465 9.14 72.89 9.49
N ILE A 466 9.93 71.93 9.98
CA ILE A 466 10.58 71.92 11.31
C ILE A 466 12.02 72.38 11.07
#